data_AF-A0A2D9FQG2-F1
#
_entry.id   AF-A0A2D9FQG2-F1
#
_cell.length_a   1.000
_cell.length_b   1.000
_cell.length_c   1.000
_cell.angle_alpha   90.00
_cell.angle_beta   90.00
_cell.angle_gamma   90.00
#
_symmetry.space_group_name_H-M   'P 1'
#
loop_
_entity.id
_entity.type
_entity.pdbx_description
1 polymer ?
#
loop_
_entity_poly.entity_id
_entity_poly.type
_entity_poly.pdbx_seq_one_letter_code
_entity_poly.pdbx_strand_id
1 'polypeptide(L)'
;MSSWKDRKKQLRASLDFDPLTTIPMIEGGSCTLATMQRRIRNEFDRLECKRITIIDQYFLPSDIDFIIHTFASLQGRKIRIVTKLADPNNGGQKQTHESNFKKAVEEVEGKGIFSEFRVYKANIPLHDRYFISEDLSANSPCLTLGTSINMLFRNYSGIIKIENNAFKRQIIKLAELCVESGNEIREKDVGR
;
A
#
# COMPACT_ATOMS: atom_id res chain seq x y z
N MET A 1 33.95 23.54 11.65
CA MET A 1 32.65 23.07 11.13
C MET A 1 32.48 21.60 11.52
N SER A 2 31.23 21.20 11.77
CA SER A 2 30.78 20.06 12.60
C SER A 2 31.34 18.67 12.24
N SER A 3 32.25 18.13 13.08
CA SER A 3 32.69 16.72 13.03
C SER A 3 31.53 15.73 13.23
N TRP A 4 30.42 16.20 13.78
CA TRP A 4 29.24 15.40 14.06
C TRP A 4 28.35 15.18 12.84
N LYS A 5 28.29 16.16 11.93
CA LYS A 5 27.64 15.99 10.62
C LYS A 5 28.40 14.99 9.76
N ASP A 6 29.73 15.08 9.74
CA ASP A 6 30.57 14.18 8.94
C ASP A 6 30.57 12.75 9.49
N ARG A 7 30.61 12.60 10.82
CA ARG A 7 30.51 11.29 11.49
C ARG A 7 29.14 10.64 11.30
N LYS A 8 28.05 11.42 11.31
CA LYS A 8 26.70 10.94 10.96
C LYS A 8 26.60 10.52 9.49
N LYS A 9 27.28 11.24 8.58
CA LYS A 9 27.33 10.91 7.15
C LYS A 9 28.12 9.62 6.90
N GLN A 10 29.24 9.43 7.59
CA GLN A 10 30.02 8.19 7.54
C GLN A 10 29.27 7.00 8.13
N LEU A 11 28.61 7.15 9.29
CA LEU A 11 27.79 6.09 9.88
C LEU A 11 26.61 5.69 9.01
N ARG A 12 26.00 6.65 8.29
CA ARG A 12 24.95 6.38 7.30
C ARG A 12 25.47 5.66 6.05
N ALA A 13 26.73 5.88 5.68
CA ALA A 13 27.35 5.20 4.56
C ALA A 13 27.89 3.81 4.94
N SER A 14 28.13 3.54 6.24
CA SER A 14 28.62 2.26 6.75
C SER A 14 27.53 1.31 7.25
N LEU A 15 26.29 1.77 7.33
CA LEU A 15 25.12 0.93 7.60
C LEU A 15 24.46 0.65 6.25
N ASP A 16 24.13 -0.61 5.96
CA ASP A 16 23.24 -1.02 4.85
C ASP A 16 21.82 -0.48 5.12
N PHE A 17 21.68 0.83 5.08
CA PHE A 17 20.43 1.53 5.36
C PHE A 17 19.58 1.53 4.10
N ASP A 18 18.61 0.63 4.05
CA ASP A 18 17.51 0.71 3.10
C ASP A 18 16.43 1.67 3.66
N PRO A 19 16.13 2.80 2.98
CA PRO A 19 15.10 3.74 3.44
C PRO A 19 13.67 3.15 3.48
N LEU A 20 13.46 1.97 2.90
CA LEU A 20 12.23 1.18 2.95
C LEU A 20 12.34 -0.05 3.86
N THR A 21 13.39 -0.12 4.67
CA THR A 21 13.51 -1.02 5.82
C THR A 21 13.73 -0.19 7.08
N THR A 22 12.63 0.31 7.64
CA THR A 22 12.66 1.33 8.69
C THR A 22 11.42 1.33 9.57
N ILE A 23 11.51 2.00 10.71
CA ILE A 23 10.38 2.34 11.57
C ILE A 23 10.24 3.87 11.54
N PRO A 24 9.22 4.43 10.86
CA PRO A 24 9.11 5.88 10.61
C PRO A 24 9.22 6.74 11.88
N MET A 25 8.67 6.26 13.00
CA MET A 25 8.73 6.98 14.27
C MET A 25 10.14 7.14 14.84
N ILE A 26 11.05 6.20 14.57
CA ILE A 26 12.45 6.27 15.07
C ILE A 26 13.27 7.28 14.27
N GLU A 27 12.93 7.51 13.01
CA GLU A 27 13.65 8.45 12.14
C GLU A 27 13.48 9.94 12.55
N GLY A 28 12.67 10.20 13.59
CA GLY A 28 12.42 11.54 14.14
C GLY A 28 11.74 12.48 13.15
N GLY A 29 11.89 13.79 13.35
CA GLY A 29 11.23 14.84 12.52
C GLY A 29 11.63 14.87 11.03
N SER A 30 12.51 13.96 10.58
CA SER A 30 12.89 13.85 9.17
C SER A 30 12.02 12.88 8.36
N CYS A 31 11.27 12.00 9.02
CA CYS A 31 10.36 11.06 8.38
C CYS A 31 8.91 11.52 8.53
N THR A 32 8.44 12.24 7.51
CA THR A 32 7.04 12.68 7.37
C THR A 32 6.26 11.74 6.46
N LEU A 33 4.93 11.88 6.47
CA LEU A 33 4.05 11.21 5.52
C LEU A 33 4.53 11.38 4.07
N ALA A 34 4.77 12.63 3.67
CA ALA A 34 5.26 12.97 2.33
C ALA A 34 6.63 12.33 2.01
N THR A 35 7.53 12.26 3.00
CA THR A 35 8.83 11.59 2.83
C THR A 35 8.64 10.10 2.55
N MET A 36 7.73 9.42 3.26
CA MET A 36 7.51 7.99 3.05
C MET A 36 6.75 7.69 1.75
N GLN A 37 5.72 8.47 1.43
CA GLN A 37 5.04 8.40 0.13
C GLN A 37 6.06 8.55 -1.01
N ARG A 38 7.00 9.49 -0.89
CA ARG A 38 8.08 9.66 -1.87
C ARG A 38 9.02 8.45 -1.93
N ARG A 39 9.42 7.86 -0.79
CA ARG A 39 10.30 6.66 -0.79
C ARG A 39 9.63 5.48 -1.47
N ILE A 40 8.38 5.20 -1.11
CA ILE A 40 7.59 4.11 -1.71
C ILE A 40 7.42 4.39 -3.20
N ARG A 41 6.95 5.58 -3.57
CA ARG A 41 6.82 6.01 -4.96
C ARG A 41 8.09 5.79 -5.76
N ASN A 42 9.23 6.28 -5.28
CA ASN A 42 10.50 6.20 -6.00
C ASN A 42 10.91 4.75 -6.28
N GLU A 43 10.65 3.83 -5.34
CA GLU A 43 10.98 2.42 -5.54
C GLU A 43 10.13 1.77 -6.64
N PHE A 44 8.84 2.11 -6.70
CA PHE A 44 7.93 1.63 -7.75
C PHE A 44 8.13 2.38 -9.09
N ASP A 45 8.49 3.66 -9.06
CA ASP A 45 8.74 4.49 -10.25
C ASP A 45 10.05 4.07 -10.93
N ARG A 46 11.11 3.81 -10.16
CA ARG A 46 12.42 3.37 -10.67
C ARG A 46 12.35 2.10 -11.51
N LEU A 47 11.37 1.24 -11.24
CA LEU A 47 11.15 -0.02 -11.93
C LEU A 47 9.93 0.03 -12.87
N GLU A 48 9.40 1.23 -13.11
CA GLU A 48 8.27 1.49 -14.01
C GLU A 48 7.04 0.62 -13.73
N CYS A 49 6.83 0.26 -12.45
CA CYS A 49 5.76 -0.64 -12.05
C CYS A 49 4.40 -0.07 -12.45
N LYS A 50 3.65 -0.85 -13.24
CA LYS A 50 2.31 -0.56 -13.73
C LYS A 50 1.25 -1.29 -12.94
N ARG A 51 1.48 -2.54 -12.52
CA ARG A 51 0.50 -3.33 -11.76
C ARG A 51 0.91 -3.40 -10.30
N ILE A 52 0.13 -2.76 -9.43
CA ILE A 52 0.42 -2.63 -8.01
C ILE A 52 -0.75 -3.21 -7.22
N THR A 53 -0.45 -4.18 -6.36
CA THR A 53 -1.39 -4.72 -5.39
C THR A 53 -1.06 -4.20 -4.00
N ILE A 54 -2.10 -3.71 -3.32
CA ILE A 54 -2.09 -3.36 -1.91
C ILE A 54 -2.94 -4.37 -1.16
N ILE A 55 -2.36 -4.98 -0.15
CA ILE A 55 -3.08 -5.86 0.79
C ILE A 55 -3.08 -5.13 2.12
N ASP A 56 -4.25 -4.87 2.70
CA ASP A 56 -4.35 -4.32 4.05
C ASP A 56 -5.71 -4.69 4.67
N GLN A 57 -5.68 -5.48 5.75
CA GLN A 57 -6.89 -5.93 6.44
C GLN A 57 -7.80 -4.79 6.92
N TYR A 58 -7.22 -3.67 7.34
CA TYR A 58 -7.98 -2.54 7.92
C TYR A 58 -7.90 -1.31 7.04
N PHE A 59 -7.76 -1.52 5.73
CA PHE A 59 -7.79 -0.44 4.75
C PHE A 59 -9.11 0.32 4.90
N LEU A 60 -9.03 1.65 4.94
CA LEU A 60 -10.18 2.55 5.01
C LEU A 60 -10.35 3.30 3.69
N PRO A 61 -11.56 3.81 3.38
CA PRO A 61 -11.75 4.68 2.22
C PRO A 61 -10.82 5.90 2.23
N SER A 62 -10.51 6.45 3.41
CA SER A 62 -9.56 7.57 3.55
C SER A 62 -8.11 7.20 3.19
N ASP A 63 -7.75 5.92 3.18
CA ASP A 63 -6.41 5.49 2.79
C ASP A 63 -6.22 5.57 1.26
N ILE A 64 -7.28 5.74 0.49
CA ILE A 64 -7.21 5.94 -0.97
C ILE A 64 -6.42 7.23 -1.30
N ASP A 65 -6.55 8.28 -0.50
CA ASP A 65 -5.76 9.51 -0.68
C ASP A 65 -4.26 9.23 -0.56
N PHE A 66 -3.86 8.34 0.36
CA PHE A 66 -2.47 7.91 0.46
C PHE A 66 -2.02 7.22 -0.83
N ILE A 67 -2.83 6.33 -1.38
CA ILE A 67 -2.55 5.60 -2.62
C ILE A 67 -2.42 6.57 -3.81
N ILE A 68 -3.32 7.55 -3.93
CA ILE A 68 -3.25 8.59 -4.97
C ILE A 68 -1.94 9.37 -4.85
N HIS A 69 -1.64 9.91 -3.67
CA HIS A 69 -0.42 10.70 -3.46
C HIS A 69 0.88 9.91 -3.64
N THR A 70 0.83 8.60 -3.45
CA THR A 70 1.98 7.71 -3.63
C THR A 70 2.15 7.29 -5.08
N PHE A 71 1.07 6.90 -5.77
CA PHE A 71 1.19 6.18 -7.04
C PHE A 71 0.69 6.94 -8.28
N ALA A 72 0.03 8.09 -8.15
CA ALA A 72 -0.46 8.86 -9.31
C ALA A 72 0.66 9.48 -10.19
N SER A 73 1.93 9.29 -9.87
CA SER A 73 3.08 9.88 -10.59
C SER A 73 3.29 9.34 -12.00
N LEU A 74 2.87 8.09 -12.28
CA LEU A 74 3.07 7.45 -13.58
C LEU A 74 1.74 7.09 -14.23
N GLN A 75 1.55 7.58 -15.47
CA GLN A 75 0.40 7.22 -16.29
C GLN A 75 0.34 5.71 -16.56
N GLY A 76 -0.88 5.19 -16.66
CA GLY A 76 -1.13 3.78 -16.99
C GLY A 76 -0.99 2.81 -15.82
N ARG A 77 -0.92 3.29 -14.58
CA ARG A 77 -0.93 2.43 -13.41
C ARG A 77 -2.29 1.76 -13.19
N LYS A 78 -2.23 0.53 -12.74
CA LYS A 78 -3.35 -0.33 -12.34
C LYS A 78 -3.17 -0.65 -10.87
N ILE A 79 -4.16 -0.24 -10.08
CA ILE A 79 -4.15 -0.42 -8.63
C ILE A 79 -5.20 -1.46 -8.28
N ARG A 80 -4.76 -2.48 -7.54
CA ARG A 80 -5.64 -3.49 -6.93
C ARG A 80 -5.48 -3.39 -5.42
N ILE A 81 -6.59 -3.28 -4.70
CA ILE A 81 -6.62 -3.24 -3.24
C ILE A 81 -7.38 -4.47 -2.75
N VAL A 82 -6.81 -5.18 -1.80
CA VAL A 82 -7.45 -6.32 -1.13
C VAL A 82 -7.56 -5.97 0.34
N THR A 83 -8.80 -5.92 0.83
CA THR A 83 -9.11 -5.54 2.22
C THR A 83 -10.18 -6.43 2.83
N LYS A 84 -10.27 -6.44 4.16
CA LYS A 84 -11.41 -7.02 4.87
C LYS A 84 -12.37 -5.90 5.22
N LEU A 85 -13.64 -6.05 4.83
CA LEU A 85 -14.68 -5.15 5.32
C LEU A 85 -15.09 -5.54 6.74
N ALA A 86 -15.48 -4.54 7.51
CA ALA A 86 -16.08 -4.79 8.82
C ALA A 86 -17.35 -5.64 8.71
N ASP A 87 -17.65 -6.34 9.79
CA ASP A 87 -18.95 -6.98 9.94
C ASP A 87 -20.03 -5.89 9.94
N PRO A 88 -21.02 -5.93 9.03
CA PRO A 88 -22.10 -4.96 8.97
C PRO A 88 -22.91 -4.87 10.27
N ASN A 89 -22.88 -5.91 11.12
CA ASN A 89 -23.54 -5.93 12.41
C ASN A 89 -22.76 -5.19 13.51
N ASN A 90 -21.50 -4.83 13.26
CA ASN A 90 -20.68 -4.10 14.21
C ASN A 90 -20.81 -2.59 13.98
N GLY A 91 -21.85 -1.99 14.57
CA GLY A 91 -22.20 -0.56 14.41
C GLY A 91 -21.10 0.44 14.80
N GLY A 92 -20.03 0.00 15.47
CA GLY A 92 -18.84 0.80 15.77
C GLY A 92 -17.89 1.00 14.57
N GLN A 93 -18.10 0.28 13.46
CA GLN A 93 -17.19 0.27 12.30
C GLN A 93 -17.81 0.91 11.05
N LYS A 94 -18.48 2.06 11.22
CA LYS A 94 -19.15 2.76 10.11
C LYS A 94 -18.23 3.16 8.95
N GLN A 95 -16.95 3.38 9.22
CA GLN A 95 -15.99 3.85 8.22
C GLN A 95 -15.57 2.79 7.21
N THR A 96 -15.74 1.51 7.53
CA THR A 96 -15.38 0.36 6.69
C THR A 96 -16.58 -0.23 5.95
N HIS A 97 -17.72 0.47 5.92
CA HIS A 97 -18.88 0.04 5.12
C HIS A 97 -18.56 0.09 3.63
N GLU A 98 -19.05 -0.93 2.91
CA GLU A 98 -18.90 -1.10 1.46
C GLU A 98 -19.37 0.13 0.65
N SER A 99 -20.43 0.82 1.09
CA SER A 99 -20.97 2.00 0.41
C SER A 99 -19.99 3.17 0.38
N ASN A 100 -19.15 3.34 1.41
CA ASN A 100 -18.13 4.39 1.43
C ASN A 100 -17.00 4.06 0.45
N PHE A 101 -16.67 2.77 0.31
CA PHE A 101 -15.70 2.30 -0.67
C PHE A 101 -16.18 2.54 -2.10
N LYS A 102 -17.45 2.24 -2.41
CA LYS A 102 -18.02 2.46 -3.75
C LYS A 102 -17.88 3.91 -4.20
N LYS A 103 -18.31 4.85 -3.36
CA LYS A 103 -18.17 6.29 -3.64
C LYS A 103 -16.72 6.70 -3.87
N ALA A 104 -15.80 6.25 -3.02
CA ALA A 104 -14.40 6.59 -3.16
C ALA A 104 -13.76 5.97 -4.42
N VAL A 105 -14.16 4.76 -4.81
CA VAL A 105 -13.75 4.12 -6.06
C VAL A 105 -14.25 4.92 -7.27
N GLU A 106 -15.54 5.28 -7.29
CA GLU A 106 -16.15 6.08 -8.36
C GLU A 106 -15.46 7.44 -8.52
N GLU A 107 -15.11 8.11 -7.43
CA GLU A 107 -14.38 9.39 -7.48
C GLU A 107 -12.98 9.24 -8.10
N VAL A 108 -12.28 8.14 -7.83
CA VAL A 108 -10.95 7.88 -8.39
C VAL A 108 -11.04 7.51 -9.87
N GLU A 109 -11.98 6.64 -10.23
CA GLU A 109 -12.24 6.25 -11.62
C GLU A 109 -12.68 7.45 -12.47
N GLY A 110 -13.61 8.27 -11.96
CA GLY A 110 -14.13 9.45 -12.65
C GLY A 110 -13.07 10.54 -12.91
N LYS A 111 -12.03 10.62 -12.06
CA LYS A 111 -10.89 11.52 -12.26
C LYS A 111 -9.85 10.95 -13.24
N GLY A 112 -9.93 9.67 -13.61
CA GLY A 112 -8.98 9.02 -14.52
C GLY A 112 -7.54 8.99 -13.98
N ILE A 113 -7.36 9.01 -12.65
CA ILE A 113 -6.03 9.06 -12.01
C ILE A 113 -5.22 7.80 -12.35
N PHE A 114 -5.90 6.65 -12.37
CA PHE A 114 -5.32 5.36 -12.70
C PHE A 114 -6.02 4.79 -13.94
N SER A 115 -5.30 3.97 -14.71
CA SER A 115 -5.91 3.23 -15.82
C SER A 115 -6.87 2.14 -15.36
N GLU A 116 -6.70 1.69 -14.11
CA GLU A 116 -7.58 0.74 -13.45
C GLU A 116 -7.43 0.94 -11.93
N PHE A 117 -8.56 1.01 -11.21
CA PHE A 117 -8.56 1.10 -9.75
C PHE A 117 -9.65 0.18 -9.21
N ARG A 118 -9.24 -0.94 -8.60
CA ARG A 118 -10.17 -1.95 -8.10
C ARG A 118 -9.94 -2.24 -6.63
N VAL A 119 -11.02 -2.39 -5.89
CA VAL A 119 -11.00 -2.75 -4.47
C VAL A 119 -11.78 -4.05 -4.30
N TYR A 120 -11.18 -5.02 -3.64
CA TYR A 120 -11.73 -6.34 -3.40
C TYR A 120 -11.92 -6.58 -1.91
N LYS A 121 -13.11 -7.07 -1.54
CA LYS A 121 -13.38 -7.63 -0.22
C LYS A 121 -12.88 -9.07 -0.18
N ALA A 122 -11.87 -9.33 0.66
CA ALA A 122 -11.41 -10.68 0.95
C ALA A 122 -12.44 -11.40 1.85
N ASN A 123 -12.77 -12.65 1.49
CA ASN A 123 -13.62 -13.54 2.28
C ASN A 123 -12.84 -14.58 3.10
N ILE A 124 -11.52 -14.63 2.91
CA ILE A 124 -10.61 -15.44 3.73
C ILE A 124 -9.93 -14.60 4.83
N PRO A 125 -9.49 -15.21 5.94
CA PRO A 125 -8.71 -14.51 6.94
C PRO A 125 -7.43 -13.91 6.34
N LEU A 126 -7.29 -12.60 6.52
CA LEU A 126 -6.14 -11.82 6.07
C LEU A 126 -5.75 -10.88 7.20
N HIS A 127 -4.50 -10.95 7.65
CA HIS A 127 -3.93 -10.03 8.66
C HIS A 127 -2.66 -9.34 8.18
N ASP A 128 -2.08 -9.82 7.09
CA ASP A 128 -0.86 -9.30 6.52
C ASP A 128 -1.11 -8.03 5.70
N ARG A 129 -0.04 -7.25 5.50
CA ARG A 129 -0.12 -5.95 4.85
C ARG A 129 1.05 -5.76 3.90
N TYR A 130 0.75 -5.53 2.63
CA TYR A 130 1.78 -5.46 1.60
C TYR A 130 1.51 -4.35 0.59
N PHE A 131 2.60 -3.77 0.07
CA PHE A 131 2.64 -3.16 -1.25
C PHE A 131 3.48 -4.06 -2.16
N ILE A 132 2.92 -4.54 -3.27
CA ILE A 132 3.65 -5.43 -4.18
C ILE A 132 3.41 -5.06 -5.63
N SER A 133 4.45 -5.14 -6.46
CA SER A 133 4.32 -5.08 -7.91
C SER A 133 4.15 -6.49 -8.50
N GLU A 134 3.17 -6.62 -9.40
CA GLU A 134 2.90 -7.83 -10.19
C GLU A 134 3.60 -7.82 -11.55
N ASP A 135 4.38 -6.78 -11.84
CA ASP A 135 5.26 -6.79 -12.99
C ASP A 135 6.39 -7.77 -12.65
N LEU A 136 6.31 -9.00 -13.20
CA LEU A 136 7.16 -10.18 -12.92
C LEU A 136 8.64 -9.98 -13.33
N SER A 137 9.25 -8.88 -12.90
CA SER A 137 10.70 -8.67 -12.98
C SER A 137 11.37 -9.24 -11.75
N ALA A 138 12.61 -9.71 -11.90
CA ALA A 138 13.41 -10.22 -10.78
C ALA A 138 13.60 -9.18 -9.65
N ASN A 139 13.31 -7.90 -9.91
CA ASN A 139 13.51 -6.79 -8.99
C ASN A 139 12.20 -6.15 -8.52
N SER A 140 11.03 -6.75 -8.79
CA SER A 140 9.74 -6.10 -8.49
C SER A 140 9.63 -5.72 -7.00
N PRO A 141 9.20 -4.50 -6.66
CA PRO A 141 9.10 -4.07 -5.27
C PRO A 141 8.09 -4.93 -4.50
N CYS A 142 8.46 -5.29 -3.28
CA CYS A 142 7.55 -5.85 -2.29
C CYS A 142 7.90 -5.28 -0.93
N LEU A 143 6.93 -4.64 -0.29
CA LEU A 143 7.07 -4.03 1.03
C LEU A 143 6.05 -4.69 1.95
N THR A 144 6.46 -5.11 3.14
CA THR A 144 5.54 -5.49 4.22
C THR A 144 5.38 -4.32 5.19
N LEU A 145 4.18 -4.17 5.75
CA LEU A 145 3.86 -3.15 6.74
C LEU A 145 3.51 -3.81 8.07
N GLY A 146 4.09 -3.32 9.16
CA GLY A 146 3.79 -3.79 10.52
C GLY A 146 2.38 -3.39 11.00
N THR A 147 1.80 -2.34 10.40
CA THR A 147 0.44 -1.85 10.70
C THR A 147 -0.25 -1.38 9.42
N SER A 148 -1.55 -1.14 9.50
CA SER A 148 -2.33 -0.58 8.41
C SER A 148 -1.85 0.83 8.03
N ILE A 149 -2.15 1.24 6.80
CA ILE A 149 -1.68 2.50 6.20
C ILE A 149 -2.07 3.71 7.06
N ASN A 150 -3.31 3.74 7.54
CA ASN A 150 -3.84 4.74 8.47
C ASN A 150 -3.06 4.87 9.81
N MET A 151 -2.25 3.87 10.17
CA MET A 151 -1.53 3.78 11.44
C MET A 151 -0.01 3.90 11.29
N LEU A 152 0.51 3.97 10.05
CA LEU A 152 1.94 3.94 9.72
C LEU A 152 2.78 5.00 10.48
N PHE A 153 2.17 6.15 10.80
CA PHE A 153 2.81 7.26 11.52
C PHE A 153 2.23 7.52 12.92
N ARG A 154 1.28 6.71 13.36
CA ARG A 154 0.63 6.86 14.67
C ARG A 154 1.19 5.88 15.70
N ASN A 155 1.67 4.73 15.22
CA ASN A 155 2.22 3.66 16.04
C ASN A 155 3.64 3.31 15.59
N TYR A 156 4.35 2.58 16.46
CA TYR A 156 5.67 2.03 16.17
C TYR A 156 5.56 0.89 15.14
N SER A 157 5.38 1.29 13.87
CA SER A 157 5.12 0.43 12.74
C SER A 157 6.35 0.36 11.84
N GLY A 158 6.73 -0.84 11.43
CA GLY A 158 7.82 -1.05 10.49
C GLY A 158 7.33 -1.08 9.04
N ILE A 159 8.16 -0.62 8.12
CA ILE A 159 8.13 -0.99 6.70
C ILE A 159 9.38 -1.78 6.44
N ILE A 160 9.25 -2.93 5.77
CA ILE A 160 10.41 -3.77 5.42
C ILE A 160 10.31 -4.10 3.94
N LYS A 161 11.39 -3.81 3.20
CA LYS A 161 11.54 -4.24 1.82
C LYS A 161 11.90 -5.71 1.76
N ILE A 162 11.18 -6.46 0.95
CA ILE A 162 11.40 -7.88 0.73
C ILE A 162 11.99 -8.09 -0.65
N GLU A 163 13.21 -8.61 -0.70
CA GLU A 163 13.90 -8.88 -1.97
C GLU A 163 13.69 -10.32 -2.48
N ASN A 164 13.22 -11.22 -1.62
CA ASN A 164 13.02 -12.63 -1.96
C ASN A 164 11.86 -12.85 -2.95
N ASN A 165 12.18 -13.18 -4.20
CA ASN A 165 11.19 -13.40 -5.25
C ASN A 165 10.30 -14.63 -5.04
N ALA A 166 10.77 -15.68 -4.35
CA ALA A 166 9.93 -16.82 -4.03
C ALA A 166 8.82 -16.43 -3.05
N PHE A 167 9.16 -15.62 -2.03
CA PHE A 167 8.19 -15.06 -1.11
C PHE A 167 7.19 -14.14 -1.82
N LYS A 168 7.65 -13.22 -2.68
CA LYS A 168 6.78 -12.34 -3.49
C LYS A 168 5.74 -13.12 -4.28
N ARG A 169 6.14 -14.21 -4.94
CA ARG A 169 5.22 -15.08 -5.68
C ARG A 169 4.13 -15.68 -4.80
N GLN A 170 4.42 -16.00 -3.54
CA GLN A 170 3.39 -16.48 -2.60
C GLN A 170 2.42 -15.37 -2.21
N ILE A 171 2.89 -14.13 -2.04
CA ILE A 171 2.02 -12.98 -1.75
C ILE A 171 1.10 -12.66 -2.94
N ILE A 172 1.60 -12.76 -4.18
CA ILE A 172 0.76 -12.60 -5.38
C ILE A 172 -0.33 -13.68 -5.42
N LYS A 173 0.02 -14.95 -5.15
CA LYS A 173 -0.96 -16.04 -5.06
C LYS A 173 -1.98 -15.82 -3.96
N LEU A 174 -1.58 -15.28 -2.81
CA LEU A 174 -2.50 -14.90 -1.75
C LEU A 174 -3.48 -13.82 -2.23
N ALA A 175 -3.00 -12.79 -2.95
CA ALA A 175 -3.85 -11.76 -3.52
C ALA A 175 -4.86 -12.34 -4.51
N GLU A 176 -4.42 -13.24 -5.39
CA GLU A 176 -5.27 -13.96 -6.34
C GLU A 176 -6.36 -14.75 -5.62
N LEU A 177 -6.00 -15.55 -4.61
CA LEU A 177 -6.97 -16.32 -3.82
C LEU A 177 -7.99 -15.42 -3.09
N CYS A 178 -7.54 -14.27 -2.55
CA CYS A 178 -8.44 -13.29 -1.94
C CYS A 178 -9.43 -12.70 -2.94
N VAL A 179 -9.00 -12.47 -4.20
CA VAL A 179 -9.85 -11.96 -5.28
C VAL A 179 -10.84 -13.02 -5.74
N GLU A 180 -10.38 -14.26 -5.97
CA GLU A 180 -11.20 -15.38 -6.42
C GLU A 180 -12.28 -15.77 -5.41
N SER A 181 -11.92 -15.76 -4.12
CA SER A 181 -12.87 -16.04 -3.04
C SER A 181 -13.73 -14.82 -2.66
N GLY A 182 -13.31 -13.63 -3.07
CA GLY A 182 -13.85 -12.34 -2.66
C GLY A 182 -14.91 -11.77 -3.60
N ASN A 183 -15.23 -10.49 -3.40
CA ASN A 183 -16.05 -9.72 -4.33
C ASN A 183 -15.39 -8.37 -4.62
N GLU A 184 -15.42 -7.94 -5.87
CA GLU A 184 -15.08 -6.58 -6.24
C GLU A 184 -16.11 -5.61 -5.67
N ILE A 185 -15.65 -4.56 -4.99
CA ILE A 185 -16.48 -3.49 -4.47
C ILE A 185 -16.67 -2.47 -5.60
N ARG A 186 -17.75 -2.67 -6.36
CA ARG A 186 -18.19 -1.76 -7.41
C ARG A 186 -19.69 -1.57 -7.33
N GLU A 187 -20.20 -0.46 -7.86
CA GLU A 187 -21.62 -0.39 -8.16
C GLU A 187 -21.95 -1.52 -9.16
N LYS A 188 -22.90 -2.38 -8.79
CA LYS A 188 -23.52 -3.24 -9.80
C LYS A 188 -24.46 -2.32 -10.58
N ASP A 189 -24.37 -2.34 -11.90
CA ASP A 189 -25.48 -1.89 -12.73
C ASP A 189 -26.70 -2.70 -12.29
N VAL A 190 -27.55 -2.07 -11.47
CA VAL A 190 -28.91 -2.53 -11.26
C VAL A 190 -29.58 -2.23 -12.60
N GLY A 191 -29.53 -3.21 -13.49
CA GLY A 191 -30.14 -3.14 -14.81
C GLY A 191 -31.56 -2.59 -14.70
N ARG A 192 -31.81 -1.55 -15.49
CA ARG A 192 -33.15 -1.07 -15.84
C ARG A 192 -33.94 -2.16 -16.57
#